data_AF-A0A353BWG9-F1
#
_entry.id   AF-A0A353BWG9-F1
#
_cell.length_a   1.000
_cell.length_b   1.000
_cell.length_c   1.000
_cell.angle_alpha   90.00
_cell.angle_beta   90.00
_cell.angle_gamma   90.00
#
_symmetry.space_group_name_H-M   'P 1'
#
loop_
_entity.id
_entity.type
_entity.pdbx_description
1 polymer ?
#
loop_
_entity_poly.entity_id
_entity_poly.type
_entity_poly.pdbx_seq_one_letter_code
_entity_poly.pdbx_strand_id
1 'polypeptide(L)'
;MVNGSRVLLVSLVVVECAESEIDYGQYLGGDYWRHQALEGIIPFWLNTLDKKNGGYFTDVDRTGVIGTIPLKYPRMVSWLIYGFSVAYVVLSCKLLGRSIPDLYRT
;
A
#
# COMPACT_ATOMS: atom_id res chain seq x y z
N MET A 1 -45.67 -17.05 30.84
CA MET A 1 -45.55 -15.85 29.99
C MET A 1 -44.07 -15.57 29.78
N VAL A 2 -43.54 -16.01 28.64
CA VAL A 2 -42.10 -15.88 28.32
C VAL A 2 -41.88 -14.54 27.63
N ASN A 3 -40.96 -13.74 28.18
CA ASN A 3 -40.63 -12.37 27.78
C ASN A 3 -40.22 -12.25 26.30
N GLY A 4 -41.16 -11.83 25.45
CA GLY A 4 -40.99 -11.65 24.00
C GLY A 4 -39.98 -10.58 23.57
N SER A 5 -39.52 -9.72 24.48
CA SER A 5 -38.55 -8.64 24.16
C SER A 5 -37.09 -9.12 24.08
N ARG A 6 -36.76 -10.30 24.62
CA ARG A 6 -35.37 -10.81 24.60
C ARG A 6 -35.01 -11.62 23.35
N VAL A 7 -36.01 -12.16 22.66
CA VAL A 7 -35.79 -13.00 21.47
C VAL A 7 -35.42 -12.14 20.26
N LEU A 8 -36.03 -10.96 20.11
CA LEU A 8 -35.81 -10.06 18.97
C LEU A 8 -34.39 -9.47 18.91
N LEU A 9 -33.79 -9.17 20.07
CA LEU A 9 -32.43 -8.61 20.16
C LEU A 9 -31.36 -9.62 19.70
N VAL A 10 -31.54 -10.91 19.98
CA VAL A 10 -30.57 -11.95 19.59
C VAL A 10 -30.61 -12.19 18.07
N SER A 11 -31.80 -12.13 17.47
CA SER A 11 -31.94 -12.26 16.00
C SER A 11 -31.39 -11.07 15.22
N LEU A 12 -31.32 -9.86 15.80
CA LEU A 12 -30.77 -8.68 15.10
C LEU A 12 -29.23 -8.70 15.03
N VAL A 13 -28.57 -9.23 16.06
CA VAL A 13 -27.09 -9.29 16.14
C VAL A 13 -26.49 -10.32 15.17
N VAL A 14 -27.23 -11.37 14.79
CA VAL A 14 -26.72 -12.40 13.87
C VAL A 14 -26.69 -11.90 12.41
N VAL A 15 -27.47 -10.89 12.05
CA VAL A 15 -27.57 -10.39 10.66
C VAL A 15 -26.40 -9.46 10.28
N GLU A 16 -25.78 -8.78 11.25
CA GLU A 16 -24.61 -7.91 11.00
C GLU A 16 -23.29 -8.68 10.84
N CYS A 17 -23.29 -9.99 11.12
CA CYS A 17 -22.18 -10.89 10.83
C CYS A 17 -22.38 -11.62 9.50
N ALA A 18 -22.99 -10.97 8.52
CA ALA A 18 -22.91 -11.41 7.13
C ALA A 18 -21.44 -11.26 6.71
N GLU A 19 -20.75 -12.39 6.52
CA GLU A 19 -19.43 -12.42 5.90
C GLU A 19 -19.49 -11.61 4.62
N SER A 20 -18.85 -10.44 4.61
CA SER A 20 -18.60 -9.73 3.36
C SER A 20 -17.77 -10.68 2.50
N GLU A 21 -18.35 -11.20 1.42
CA GLU A 21 -17.61 -12.00 0.45
C GLU A 21 -16.47 -11.12 -0.07
N ILE A 22 -15.23 -11.47 0.27
CA ILE A 22 -14.07 -10.68 -0.11
C ILE A 22 -13.90 -10.86 -1.62
N ASP A 23 -14.24 -9.83 -2.40
CA ASP A 23 -13.99 -9.82 -3.82
C ASP A 23 -12.47 -9.70 -4.08
N TYR A 24 -11.85 -10.85 -4.33
CA TYR A 24 -10.44 -10.94 -4.70
C TYR A 24 -10.18 -10.50 -6.15
N GLY A 25 -11.21 -10.30 -6.96
CA GLY A 25 -11.09 -9.88 -8.35
C GLY A 25 -10.33 -8.57 -8.52
N GLN A 26 -10.46 -7.66 -7.55
CA GLN A 26 -9.70 -6.41 -7.52
C GLN A 26 -8.17 -6.62 -7.49
N TYR A 27 -7.67 -7.67 -6.84
CA TYR A 27 -6.23 -7.95 -6.73
C TYR A 27 -5.64 -8.52 -8.01
N LEU A 28 -6.47 -9.01 -8.93
CA LEU A 28 -6.03 -9.44 -10.26
C LEU A 28 -5.84 -8.25 -11.21
N GLY A 29 -6.43 -7.09 -10.87
CA GLY A 29 -6.30 -5.86 -11.65
C GLY A 29 -4.98 -5.15 -11.40
N GLY A 30 -4.24 -4.84 -12.46
CA GLY A 30 -3.00 -4.06 -12.37
C GLY A 30 -3.22 -2.63 -11.81
N ASP A 31 -4.41 -2.05 -12.02
CA ASP A 31 -4.75 -0.72 -11.50
C ASP A 31 -4.82 -0.67 -9.98
N TYR A 32 -5.28 -1.74 -9.33
CA TYR A 32 -5.28 -1.84 -7.87
C TYR A 32 -3.85 -1.70 -7.32
N TRP A 33 -2.92 -2.51 -7.83
CA TRP A 33 -1.52 -2.49 -7.39
C TRP A 33 -0.82 -1.19 -7.74
N ARG A 34 -1.13 -0.60 -8.89
CA ARG A 34 -0.62 0.70 -9.29
C ARG A 34 -1.08 1.79 -8.32
N HIS A 35 -2.36 1.81 -7.96
CA HIS A 35 -2.91 2.76 -6.99
C HIS A 35 -2.27 2.56 -5.60
N GLN A 36 -2.19 1.32 -5.11
CA GLN A 36 -1.51 0.99 -3.85
C GLN A 36 -0.03 1.45 -3.83
N ALA A 37 0.69 1.23 -4.92
CA ALA A 37 2.09 1.64 -5.04
C ALA A 37 2.26 3.16 -5.00
N LEU A 38 1.48 3.88 -5.82
CA LEU A 38 1.62 5.33 -5.98
C LEU A 38 1.07 6.14 -4.81
N GLU A 39 0.02 5.65 -4.16
CA GLU A 39 -0.69 6.41 -3.12
C GLU A 39 -0.34 5.95 -1.70
N GLY A 40 0.09 4.70 -1.53
CA GLY A 40 0.49 4.17 -0.22
C GLY A 40 2.00 4.00 -0.09
N ILE A 41 2.56 3.06 -0.87
CA ILE A 41 3.93 2.55 -0.63
C ILE A 41 4.99 3.62 -0.91
N ILE A 42 4.91 4.29 -2.07
CA ILE A 42 5.92 5.28 -2.47
C ILE A 42 5.93 6.51 -1.54
N PRO A 43 4.77 7.11 -1.19
CA PRO A 43 4.74 8.20 -0.21
C PRO A 43 5.28 7.81 1.17
N PHE A 44 4.99 6.58 1.64
CA PHE A 44 5.52 6.07 2.90
C PHE A 44 7.06 6.10 2.92
N TRP A 45 7.70 5.51 1.92
CA TRP A 45 9.16 5.44 1.86
C TRP A 45 9.82 6.78 1.53
N LEU A 46 9.10 7.69 0.87
CA LEU A 46 9.61 9.04 0.62
C LEU A 46 9.83 9.82 1.93
N ASN A 47 9.02 9.55 2.95
CA ASN A 47 9.15 10.18 4.27
C ASN A 47 10.37 9.69 5.07
N THR A 48 11.03 8.61 4.64
CA THR A 48 12.21 8.05 5.32
C THR A 48 13.54 8.56 4.76
N LEU A 49 13.49 9.51 3.81
CA LEU A 49 14.66 10.12 3.18
C LEU A 49 15.54 10.85 4.20
N ASP A 50 16.81 10.44 4.31
CA ASP A 50 17.81 11.18 5.08
C ASP A 50 18.32 12.37 4.26
N LYS A 51 17.70 13.53 4.48
CA LYS A 51 18.08 14.78 3.81
C LYS A 51 19.47 15.30 4.21
N LYS A 52 20.02 14.84 5.34
CA LYS A 52 21.32 15.31 5.85
C LYS A 52 22.48 14.52 5.26
N ASN A 53 22.37 13.20 5.25
CA ASN A 53 23.47 12.31 4.84
C ASN A 53 23.16 11.51 3.56
N GLY A 54 22.01 11.72 2.94
CA GLY A 54 21.56 11.02 1.74
C GLY A 54 21.09 9.59 1.99
N GLY A 55 20.39 9.01 1.01
CA GLY A 55 19.78 7.68 1.14
C GLY A 55 18.55 7.67 2.04
N TYR A 56 18.13 6.47 2.46
CA TYR A 56 16.88 6.26 3.20
C TYR A 56 17.14 5.52 4.49
N PHE A 57 16.45 5.92 5.56
CA PHE A 57 16.35 5.10 6.76
C PHE A 57 15.45 3.91 6.48
N THR A 58 15.94 2.72 6.86
CA THR A 58 15.27 1.45 6.54
C THR A 58 14.80 0.72 7.79
N ASP A 59 15.26 1.16 8.97
CA ASP A 59 14.67 0.79 10.25
C ASP A 59 13.55 1.78 10.59
N VAL A 60 12.35 1.43 10.17
CA VAL A 60 11.13 2.24 10.32
C VAL A 60 10.00 1.37 10.82
N ASP A 61 9.18 1.92 11.71
CA ASP A 61 8.01 1.21 12.21
C ASP A 61 6.85 1.23 11.20
N ARG A 62 5.73 0.57 11.57
CA ARG A 62 4.51 0.51 10.74
C ARG A 62 3.90 1.87 10.41
N THR A 63 4.24 2.92 11.18
CA THR A 63 3.73 4.28 11.01
C THR A 63 4.71 5.17 10.24
N GLY A 64 5.89 4.66 9.89
CA GLY A 64 6.94 5.38 9.19
C GLY A 64 7.84 6.18 10.12
N VAL A 65 7.74 5.97 11.44
CA VAL A 65 8.64 6.58 12.41
C VAL A 65 9.98 5.87 12.35
N ILE A 66 11.05 6.65 12.20
CA ILE A 66 12.42 6.16 12.13
C ILE A 66 12.85 5.70 13.53
N GLY A 67 13.49 4.52 13.60
CA GLY A 67 14.00 3.97 14.84
C GLY A 67 14.97 4.91 15.57
N THR A 68 15.06 4.78 16.90
CA THR A 68 15.95 5.61 17.75
C THR A 68 17.42 5.48 17.35
N ILE A 69 17.80 4.33 16.78
CA ILE A 69 19.09 4.12 16.14
C ILE A 69 18.81 4.00 14.64
N PRO A 70 18.93 5.10 13.87
CA PRO A 70 18.51 5.11 12.49
C PRO A 70 19.49 4.33 11.60
N LEU A 71 19.11 3.12 11.21
CA LEU A 71 19.93 2.23 10.39
C LEU A 71 19.59 2.30 8.89
N LYS A 72 20.63 2.15 8.07
CA LYS A 72 20.53 2.05 6.61
C LYS A 72 21.10 0.72 6.14
N TYR A 73 20.22 -0.22 5.83
CA TYR A 73 20.63 -1.52 5.30
C TYR A 73 20.83 -1.42 3.78
N PRO A 74 22.05 -1.63 3.24
CA PRO A 74 22.32 -1.45 1.81
C PRO A 74 21.37 -2.25 0.92
N ARG A 75 21.04 -3.49 1.33
CA ARG A 75 20.05 -4.34 0.65
C ARG A 75 18.71 -3.63 0.50
N MET A 76 18.16 -3.09 1.59
CA MET A 76 16.87 -2.40 1.59
C MET A 76 16.93 -1.11 0.77
N VAL A 77 18.02 -0.36 0.87
CA VAL A 77 18.22 0.84 0.04
C VAL A 77 18.22 0.50 -1.45
N SER A 78 18.83 -0.62 -1.88
CA SER A 78 18.75 -1.08 -3.27
C SER A 78 17.32 -1.36 -3.73
N TRP A 79 16.50 -1.99 -2.87
CA TRP A 79 15.07 -2.20 -3.16
C TRP A 79 14.29 -0.90 -3.29
N LEU A 80 14.59 0.10 -2.46
CA LEU A 80 13.96 1.42 -2.55
C LEU A 80 14.34 2.13 -3.86
N ILE A 81 15.62 2.11 -4.25
CA ILE A 81 16.07 2.68 -5.52
C ILE A 81 15.35 2.04 -6.71
N TYR A 82 15.24 0.71 -6.71
CA TYR A 82 14.48 -0.01 -7.73
C TYR A 82 13.00 0.38 -7.71
N GLY A 83 12.37 0.40 -6.53
CA GLY A 83 10.97 0.77 -6.36
C GLY A 83 10.65 2.19 -6.86
N PHE A 84 11.47 3.17 -6.51
CA PHE A 84 11.32 4.56 -7.00
C PHE A 84 11.53 4.66 -8.51
N SER A 85 12.47 3.88 -9.06
CA SER A 85 12.71 3.84 -10.52
C SER A 85 11.50 3.28 -11.28
N VAL A 86 10.89 2.21 -10.77
CA VAL A 86 9.65 1.64 -11.34
C VAL A 86 8.49 2.61 -11.17
N ALA A 87 8.34 3.22 -10.00
CA ALA A 87 7.28 4.21 -9.74
C ALA A 87 7.37 5.41 -10.69
N TYR A 88 8.58 5.89 -10.98
CA TYR A 88 8.82 6.93 -11.98
C TYR A 88 8.28 6.52 -13.36
N VAL A 89 8.63 5.32 -13.85
CA VAL A 89 8.15 4.80 -15.14
C VAL A 89 6.63 4.69 -15.18
N VAL A 90 6.01 4.15 -14.13
CA VAL A 90 4.55 3.97 -14.02
C VAL A 90 3.83 5.33 -13.98
N LEU A 91 4.39 6.30 -13.27
CA LEU A 91 3.86 7.65 -13.19
C LEU A 91 3.99 8.38 -14.53
N SER A 92 5.12 8.26 -15.21
CA SER A 92 5.33 8.82 -16.55
C SER A 92 4.31 8.26 -17.55
N CYS A 93 4.01 6.96 -17.50
CA CYS A 93 2.96 6.36 -18.32
C CYS A 93 1.58 6.98 -18.05
N LYS A 94 1.25 7.28 -16.77
CA LYS A 94 0.02 8.00 -16.40
C LYS A 94 -0.07 9.37 -17.07
N LEU A 95 1.00 10.15 -16.95
CA LEU A 95 1.04 11.55 -17.40
C LEU A 95 1.08 11.67 -18.92
N LEU A 96 1.69 10.70 -19.61
CA LEU A 96 1.85 10.69 -21.06
C LEU A 96 0.70 9.96 -21.79
N GLY A 97 -0.25 9.36 -21.07
CA GLY A 97 -1.33 8.57 -21.67
C GLY A 97 -0.86 7.35 -22.46
N ARG A 98 0.31 6.79 -22.12
CA ARG A 98 0.92 5.64 -22.82
C ARG A 98 0.84 4.38 -21.97
N SER A 99 0.77 3.22 -22.63
CA SER A 99 0.85 1.93 -21.94
C SER A 99 2.31 1.54 -21.71
N ILE A 100 2.61 0.83 -20.60
CA ILE A 100 3.96 0.34 -20.27
C ILE A 100 4.62 -0.45 -21.41
N PRO A 101 3.94 -1.38 -22.12
CA PRO A 101 4.57 -2.09 -23.24
C PRO A 101 4.97 -1.19 -24.42
N ASP A 102 4.37 -0.01 -24.58
CA ASP A 102 4.76 0.94 -25.64
C ASP A 102 6.08 1.67 -25.31
N LEU A 103 6.51 1.68 -24.05
CA LEU A 103 7.70 2.40 -23.61
C LEU A 103 9.01 1.66 -23.93
N TYR A 104 8.95 0.33 -24.09
CA TYR A 104 10.09 -0.55 -24.39
C TYR A 104 10.19 -0.93 -25.87
N ARG A 105 9.30 -0.39 -26.70
CA ARG A 105 9.23 -0.64 -28.14
C ARG A 105 9.85 0.55 -28.90
N THR A 106 11.15 0.77 -28.69
CA THR A 106 11.98 1.75 -29.42
C THR A 106 13.16 1.05 -30.06
#